data_AF-A0A916N5Z2-F1
#
_entry.id   AF-A0A916N5Z2-F1
#
_cell.length_a   1.000
_cell.length_b   1.000
_cell.length_c   1.000
_cell.angle_alpha   90.00
_cell.angle_beta   90.00
_cell.angle_gamma   90.00
#
_symmetry.space_group_name_H-M   'P 1'
#
loop_
_entity.id
_entity.type
_entity.pdbx_description
1 polymer ?
#
loop_
_entity_poly.entity_id
_entity_poly.type
_entity_poly.pdbx_seq_one_letter_code
_entity_poly.pdbx_strand_id
1 'polypeptide(L)'
;MKNYILSLATVLCLLCTSGAYAQDLSAETLLDQAVSLSKNGDEAEAAKALAEGTTALENEAKSSGGDLKDKILSKVGNLKSLTPLASSGKLQTGVLAKAVSAVKMLLGANRISTLLGKGESGLLGKASSVTSSLGLIKAGTSILGSDSQNQLNGLISEATKSASGLDKKGTVGKLAAAASSKQLGSIVKLVGSVL
;
A
#
# COMPACT_ATOMS: atom_id res chain seq x y z
N MET A 1 2.36 -25.90 60.07
CA MET A 1 3.05 -24.61 59.87
C MET A 1 3.98 -24.75 58.68
N LYS A 2 4.13 -23.68 57.87
CA LYS A 2 5.08 -23.53 56.74
C LYS A 2 4.70 -24.39 55.51
N ASN A 3 4.26 -23.86 54.36
CA ASN A 3 4.78 -22.70 53.63
C ASN A 3 3.72 -22.12 52.67
N TYR A 4 3.16 -20.95 52.99
CA TYR A 4 2.35 -20.12 52.07
C TYR A 4 3.21 -19.29 51.10
N ILE A 5 4.50 -19.62 50.94
CA ILE A 5 5.49 -18.81 50.24
C ILE A 5 5.52 -19.11 48.73
N LEU A 6 4.97 -20.25 48.28
CA LEU A 6 4.98 -20.62 46.87
C LEU A 6 3.83 -20.02 46.04
N SER A 7 2.86 -19.36 46.66
CA SER A 7 1.67 -18.85 45.97
C SER A 7 1.77 -17.38 45.51
N LEU A 8 2.84 -16.67 45.86
CA LEU A 8 2.97 -15.23 45.58
C LEU A 8 3.83 -14.89 44.36
N ALA A 9 4.68 -15.82 43.90
CA ALA A 9 5.57 -15.57 42.75
C ALA A 9 4.88 -15.77 41.38
N THR A 10 3.76 -16.51 41.33
CA THR A 10 3.09 -16.84 40.06
C THR A 10 2.03 -15.81 39.63
N VAL A 11 1.61 -14.91 40.52
CA VAL A 11 0.56 -13.92 40.22
C VAL A 11 1.14 -12.59 39.67
N LEU A 12 2.44 -12.33 39.85
CA LEU A 12 3.04 -11.06 39.44
C LEU A 12 3.52 -11.04 37.97
N CYS A 13 3.54 -12.18 37.28
CA CYS A 13 3.98 -12.29 35.88
C CYS A 13 2.84 -12.18 34.84
N LEU A 14 1.67 -11.67 35.24
CA LEU A 14 0.49 -11.51 34.37
C LEU A 14 0.14 -10.04 34.08
N LEU A 15 0.97 -9.08 34.48
CA LEU A 15 0.71 -7.64 34.34
C LEU A 15 1.62 -6.90 33.33
N CYS A 16 2.45 -7.60 32.55
CA CYS A 16 3.47 -6.95 31.71
C CYS A 16 3.42 -7.28 30.20
N THR A 17 2.28 -7.67 29.64
CA THR A 17 2.16 -7.82 28.17
C THR A 17 0.91 -7.16 27.62
N SER A 18 0.70 -5.90 27.95
CA SER A 18 0.05 -4.96 27.03
C SER A 18 1.10 -3.95 26.55
N GLY A 19 2.24 -4.47 26.08
CA GLY A 19 2.92 -3.82 24.97
C GLY A 19 1.93 -3.88 23.80
N ALA A 20 1.05 -2.89 23.71
CA ALA A 20 0.37 -2.58 22.47
C ALA A 20 1.49 -2.36 21.46
N TYR A 21 1.76 -3.38 20.65
CA TYR A 21 2.40 -3.18 19.38
C TYR A 21 1.47 -2.23 18.65
N ALA A 22 1.74 -0.93 18.74
CA ALA A 22 1.38 -0.02 17.68
C ALA A 22 2.22 -0.47 16.48
N GLN A 23 1.82 -1.57 15.86
CA GLN A 23 2.10 -1.76 14.45
C GLN A 23 1.44 -0.56 13.81
N ASP A 24 2.26 0.41 13.42
CA ASP A 24 1.85 1.49 12.53
C ASP A 24 1.36 0.78 11.26
N LEU A 25 0.06 0.54 11.19
CA LEU A 25 -0.57 -0.15 10.08
C LEU A 25 -0.38 0.74 8.87
N SER A 26 0.22 0.19 7.82
CA SER A 26 0.44 0.96 6.60
C SER A 26 -0.90 1.44 6.02
N ALA A 27 -0.87 2.55 5.28
CA ALA A 27 -2.07 3.15 4.70
C ALA A 27 -2.89 2.13 3.90
N GLU A 28 -2.23 1.24 3.14
CA GLU A 28 -2.88 0.17 2.40
C GLU A 28 -3.63 -0.85 3.29
N THR A 29 -3.11 -1.17 4.47
CA THR A 29 -3.74 -2.13 5.39
C THR A 29 -4.96 -1.51 6.07
N LEU A 30 -4.90 -0.24 6.48
CA LEU A 30 -6.05 0.48 7.03
C LEU A 30 -7.18 0.60 6.01
N LEU A 31 -6.85 0.86 4.74
CA LEU A 31 -7.84 0.92 3.67
C LEU A 31 -8.45 -0.46 3.36
N ASP A 32 -7.68 -1.54 3.42
CA ASP A 32 -8.22 -2.91 3.32
C ASP A 32 -9.15 -3.24 4.48
N GLN A 33 -8.77 -2.83 5.69
CA GLN A 33 -9.58 -3.00 6.88
C GLN A 33 -10.91 -2.25 6.74
N ALA A 34 -10.89 -1.01 6.23
CA ALA A 34 -12.11 -0.25 5.96
C ALA A 34 -13.05 -0.97 4.97
N VAL A 35 -12.51 -1.56 3.90
CA VAL A 35 -13.29 -2.37 2.95
C VAL A 35 -13.87 -3.60 3.64
N SER A 36 -13.07 -4.30 4.45
CA SER A 36 -13.49 -5.51 5.16
C SER A 36 -14.61 -5.22 6.16
N LEU A 37 -14.44 -4.20 7.01
CA LEU A 37 -15.44 -3.76 7.98
C LEU A 37 -16.73 -3.29 7.29
N SER A 38 -16.61 -2.58 6.16
CA SER A 38 -17.78 -2.21 5.35
C SER A 38 -18.52 -3.44 4.80
N LYS A 39 -17.82 -4.51 4.43
CA LYS A 39 -18.48 -5.77 4.00
C LYS A 39 -19.22 -6.46 5.14
N ASN A 40 -18.71 -6.33 6.36
CA ASN A 40 -19.27 -6.96 7.55
C ASN A 40 -20.44 -6.16 8.16
N GLY A 41 -20.69 -4.94 7.67
CA GLY A 41 -21.70 -4.03 8.25
C GLY A 41 -21.20 -3.24 9.45
N ASP A 42 -19.90 -3.28 9.76
CA ASP A 42 -19.27 -2.55 10.86
C ASP A 42 -18.98 -1.09 10.44
N GLU A 43 -20.03 -0.33 10.21
CA GLU A 43 -20.01 1.00 9.59
C GLU A 43 -19.14 2.03 10.32
N ALA A 44 -19.23 2.07 11.66
CA ALA A 44 -18.46 2.99 12.48
C ALA A 44 -16.95 2.70 12.42
N GLU A 45 -16.57 1.43 12.53
CA GLU A 45 -15.18 1.01 12.44
C GLU A 45 -14.65 1.13 11.00
N ALA A 46 -15.49 0.87 10.00
CA ALA A 46 -15.14 1.10 8.60
C ALA A 46 -14.83 2.58 8.32
N ALA A 47 -15.65 3.48 8.84
CA ALA A 47 -15.45 4.93 8.73
C ALA A 47 -14.17 5.38 9.43
N LYS A 48 -13.88 4.83 10.62
CA LYS A 48 -12.66 5.11 11.37
C LYS A 48 -11.41 4.63 10.61
N ALA A 49 -11.38 3.36 10.18
CA ALA A 49 -10.28 2.80 9.40
C ALA A 49 -10.06 3.58 8.09
N LEU A 50 -11.14 4.04 7.44
CA LEU A 50 -11.06 4.89 6.25
C LEU A 50 -10.45 6.27 6.55
N ALA A 51 -10.85 6.91 7.65
CA ALA A 51 -10.30 8.21 8.07
C ALA A 51 -8.81 8.11 8.43
N GLU A 52 -8.41 7.05 9.14
CA GLU A 52 -7.01 6.77 9.49
C GLU A 52 -6.20 6.46 8.24
N GLY A 53 -6.69 5.56 7.38
CA GLY A 53 -6.02 5.18 6.14
C GLY A 53 -5.85 6.35 5.16
N THR A 54 -6.84 7.23 5.03
CA THR A 54 -6.72 8.44 4.20
C THR A 54 -5.74 9.46 4.78
N THR A 55 -5.62 9.55 6.10
CA THR A 55 -4.64 10.42 6.76
C THR A 55 -3.22 9.88 6.58
N ALA A 56 -3.01 8.58 6.79
CA ALA A 56 -1.73 7.91 6.56
C ALA A 56 -1.28 8.07 5.09
N LEU A 57 -2.22 7.88 4.16
CA LEU A 57 -1.97 8.06 2.73
C LEU A 57 -1.63 9.51 2.36
N GLU A 58 -2.31 10.48 2.95
CA GLU A 58 -1.99 11.90 2.76
C GLU A 58 -0.58 12.22 3.22
N ASN A 59 -0.18 11.71 4.39
CA ASN A 59 1.15 11.91 4.94
C ASN A 59 2.23 11.26 4.05
N GLU A 60 1.99 10.04 3.56
CA GLU A 60 2.90 9.37 2.65
C GLU A 60 3.02 10.12 1.32
N ALA A 61 1.90 10.54 0.72
CA ALA A 61 1.90 11.31 -0.52
C ALA A 61 2.62 12.66 -0.36
N LYS A 62 2.42 13.36 0.76
CA LYS A 62 3.10 14.64 1.04
C LYS A 62 4.61 14.48 1.20
N SER A 63 5.04 13.38 1.82
CA SER A 63 6.45 13.06 2.09
C SER A 63 7.15 12.39 0.89
N SER A 64 6.39 11.97 -0.10
CA SER A 64 6.90 11.38 -1.34
C SER A 64 7.47 12.44 -2.30
N GLY A 65 8.54 12.08 -3.01
CA GLY A 65 9.08 12.82 -4.15
C GLY A 65 8.63 12.29 -5.52
N GLY A 66 7.53 11.54 -5.58
CA GLY A 66 7.03 10.91 -6.81
C GLY A 66 6.04 11.78 -7.59
N ASP A 67 5.94 11.52 -8.89
CA ASP A 67 5.18 12.34 -9.86
C ASP A 67 3.65 12.18 -9.74
N LEU A 68 3.18 11.21 -8.97
CA LEU A 68 1.75 10.91 -8.83
C LEU A 68 1.15 11.44 -7.52
N LYS A 69 1.92 12.22 -6.75
CA LYS A 69 1.50 12.84 -5.49
C LYS A 69 0.14 13.54 -5.61
N ASP A 70 -0.02 14.44 -6.58
CA ASP A 70 -1.24 15.24 -6.70
C ASP A 70 -2.47 14.37 -7.04
N LYS A 71 -2.28 13.32 -7.85
CA LYS A 71 -3.31 12.32 -8.14
C LYS A 71 -3.69 11.54 -6.88
N ILE A 72 -2.72 11.14 -6.06
CA ILE A 72 -3.01 10.49 -4.78
C ILE A 72 -3.78 11.43 -3.87
N LEU A 73 -3.34 12.68 -3.70
CA LEU A 73 -4.02 13.66 -2.85
C LEU A 73 -5.46 13.95 -3.32
N SER A 74 -5.69 13.97 -4.63
CA SER A 74 -7.03 14.06 -5.20
C SER A 74 -7.91 12.86 -4.80
N LYS A 75 -7.41 11.62 -4.95
CA LYS A 75 -8.16 10.42 -4.54
C LYS A 75 -8.34 10.31 -3.03
N VAL A 76 -7.38 10.80 -2.23
CA VAL A 76 -7.50 10.94 -0.77
C VAL A 76 -8.69 11.84 -0.44
N GLY A 77 -8.79 13.01 -1.08
CA GLY A 77 -9.92 13.92 -0.91
C GLY A 77 -11.26 13.24 -1.21
N ASN A 78 -11.31 12.47 -2.31
CA ASN A 78 -12.49 11.68 -2.66
C ASN A 78 -12.81 10.62 -1.60
N LEU A 79 -11.82 9.86 -1.12
CA LEU A 79 -12.03 8.87 -0.05
C LEU A 79 -12.51 9.52 1.26
N LYS A 80 -11.97 10.68 1.65
CA LYS A 80 -12.44 11.43 2.83
C LYS A 80 -13.91 11.83 2.71
N SER A 81 -14.36 12.18 1.50
CA SER A 81 -15.78 12.48 1.25
C SER A 81 -16.70 11.27 1.41
N LEU A 82 -16.16 10.04 1.40
CA LEU A 82 -16.91 8.81 1.66
C LEU A 82 -17.05 8.50 3.15
N THR A 83 -16.23 9.08 4.03
CA THR A 83 -16.30 8.83 5.48
C THR A 83 -17.69 9.10 6.06
N PRO A 84 -18.38 10.23 5.77
CA PRO A 84 -19.74 10.45 6.26
C PRO A 84 -20.73 9.39 5.77
N LEU A 85 -20.56 8.89 4.54
CA LEU A 85 -21.39 7.83 3.97
C LEU A 85 -21.12 6.47 4.62
N ALA A 86 -19.86 6.21 4.99
CA ALA A 86 -19.45 5.03 5.74
C ALA A 86 -20.10 5.07 7.14
N SER A 87 -20.01 6.21 7.83
CA SER A 87 -20.61 6.39 9.16
C SER A 87 -22.14 6.32 9.16
N SER A 88 -22.79 6.61 8.04
CA SER A 88 -24.26 6.56 7.91
C SER A 88 -24.77 5.25 7.28
N GLY A 89 -23.89 4.27 7.01
CA GLY A 89 -24.28 3.01 6.37
C GLY A 89 -24.71 3.07 4.92
N LYS A 90 -24.51 4.22 4.28
CA LYS A 90 -24.92 4.46 2.89
C LYS A 90 -23.81 4.17 1.90
N LEU A 91 -22.59 3.96 2.38
CA LEU A 91 -21.45 3.66 1.53
C LEU A 91 -21.54 2.24 1.00
N GLN A 92 -21.72 2.13 -0.32
CA GLN A 92 -21.64 0.84 -1.00
C GLN A 92 -20.21 0.31 -0.96
N THR A 93 -20.03 -0.90 -0.42
CA THR A 93 -18.72 -1.55 -0.32
C THR A 93 -18.02 -1.70 -1.66
N GLY A 94 -18.79 -1.94 -2.75
CA GLY A 94 -18.22 -2.02 -4.10
C GLY A 94 -17.59 -0.70 -4.57
N VAL A 95 -18.16 0.44 -4.17
CA VAL A 95 -17.60 1.77 -4.46
C VAL A 95 -16.34 2.01 -3.63
N LEU A 96 -16.38 1.70 -2.34
CA LEU A 96 -15.21 1.81 -1.46
C LEU A 96 -14.05 0.93 -1.95
N ALA A 97 -14.32 -0.34 -2.26
CA ALA A 97 -13.31 -1.28 -2.75
C ALA A 97 -12.66 -0.80 -4.05
N LYS A 98 -13.44 -0.27 -5.01
CA LYS A 98 -12.91 0.31 -6.24
C LYS A 98 -12.01 1.52 -5.98
N ALA A 99 -12.44 2.41 -5.09
CA ALA A 99 -11.65 3.60 -4.73
C ALA A 99 -10.34 3.23 -4.03
N VAL A 100 -10.38 2.26 -3.09
CA VAL A 100 -9.19 1.73 -2.42
C VAL A 100 -8.24 1.06 -3.42
N SER A 101 -8.75 0.26 -4.36
CA SER A 101 -7.95 -0.33 -5.43
C SER A 101 -7.26 0.70 -6.31
N ALA A 102 -7.95 1.78 -6.69
CA ALA A 102 -7.36 2.87 -7.47
C ALA A 102 -6.23 3.57 -6.71
N VAL A 103 -6.44 3.81 -5.42
CA VAL A 103 -5.43 4.40 -4.54
C VAL A 103 -4.21 3.50 -4.39
N LYS A 104 -4.38 2.18 -4.21
CA LYS A 104 -3.27 1.23 -4.14
C LYS A 104 -2.43 1.22 -5.41
N MET A 105 -3.07 1.29 -6.57
CA MET A 105 -2.36 1.45 -7.84
C MET A 105 -1.54 2.73 -7.88
N LEU A 106 -2.15 3.87 -7.56
CA LEU A 106 -1.44 5.15 -7.55
C LEU A 106 -0.30 5.16 -6.53
N LEU A 107 -0.51 4.61 -5.34
CA LEU A 107 0.49 4.51 -4.29
C LEU A 107 1.70 3.67 -4.72
N GLY A 108 1.45 2.47 -5.24
CA GLY A 108 2.52 1.61 -5.77
C GLY A 108 3.28 2.28 -6.92
N ALA A 109 2.56 2.92 -7.86
CA ALA A 109 3.19 3.64 -8.96
C ALA A 109 3.99 4.86 -8.47
N ASN A 110 3.53 5.56 -7.44
CA ASN A 110 4.21 6.71 -6.86
C ASN A 110 5.48 6.32 -6.09
N ARG A 111 5.44 5.21 -5.34
CA ARG A 111 6.63 4.61 -4.72
C ARG A 111 7.66 4.26 -5.78
N ILE A 112 7.24 3.65 -6.89
CA ILE A 112 8.11 3.36 -8.05
C ILE A 112 8.68 4.64 -8.67
N SER A 113 7.84 5.64 -8.97
CA SER A 113 8.27 6.95 -9.50
C SER A 113 9.32 7.59 -8.60
N THR A 114 9.15 7.55 -7.28
CA THR A 114 10.13 8.05 -6.31
C THR A 114 11.49 7.34 -6.40
N LEU A 115 11.49 6.01 -6.65
CA LEU A 115 12.73 5.26 -6.87
C LEU A 115 13.37 5.62 -8.21
N LEU A 116 12.58 5.75 -9.27
CA LEU A 116 13.06 6.13 -10.61
C LEU A 116 13.63 7.55 -10.64
N GLY A 117 13.06 8.49 -9.88
CA GLY A 117 13.57 9.86 -9.75
C GLY A 117 14.99 9.92 -9.15
N LYS A 118 15.44 8.85 -8.48
CA LYS A 118 16.81 8.70 -7.96
C LYS A 118 17.75 7.98 -8.96
N GLY A 119 17.28 7.72 -10.18
CA GLY A 119 18.03 7.00 -11.21
C GLY A 119 18.27 5.53 -10.87
N GLU A 120 19.30 4.93 -11.50
CA GLU A 120 19.65 3.51 -11.28
C GLU A 120 19.97 3.21 -9.81
N SER A 121 20.62 4.14 -9.11
CA SER A 121 20.95 4.04 -7.68
C SER A 121 19.71 3.95 -6.80
N GLY A 122 18.57 4.48 -7.25
CA GLY A 122 17.29 4.34 -6.56
C GLY A 122 16.71 2.93 -6.61
N LEU A 123 17.08 2.13 -7.62
CA LEU A 123 16.56 0.77 -7.81
C LEU A 123 17.50 -0.31 -7.27
N LEU A 124 18.82 -0.09 -7.31
CA LEU A 124 19.81 -1.05 -6.83
C LEU A 124 19.60 -1.41 -5.35
N GLY A 125 19.54 -2.70 -5.05
CA GLY A 125 19.27 -3.22 -3.69
C GLY A 125 17.84 -2.97 -3.19
N LYS A 126 16.90 -2.62 -4.08
CA LYS A 126 15.50 -2.32 -3.74
C LYS A 126 14.51 -3.31 -4.37
N ALA A 127 14.92 -4.55 -4.66
CA ALA A 127 14.03 -5.53 -5.28
C ALA A 127 12.73 -5.75 -4.48
N SER A 128 12.83 -5.83 -3.14
CA SER A 128 11.68 -5.99 -2.25
C SER A 128 10.71 -4.80 -2.33
N SER A 129 11.23 -3.56 -2.28
CA SER A 129 10.40 -2.35 -2.38
C SER A 129 9.71 -2.24 -3.74
N VAL A 130 10.42 -2.58 -4.83
CA VAL A 130 9.84 -2.63 -6.18
C VAL A 130 8.76 -3.70 -6.27
N THR A 131 9.04 -4.92 -5.78
CA THR A 131 8.09 -6.03 -5.80
C THR A 131 6.83 -5.73 -4.99
N SER A 132 6.98 -5.14 -3.80
CA SER A 132 5.86 -4.70 -2.97
C SER A 132 5.01 -3.66 -3.70
N SER A 133 5.64 -2.66 -4.31
CA SER A 133 4.95 -1.62 -5.08
C SER A 133 4.22 -2.17 -6.30
N LEU A 134 4.84 -3.11 -7.04
CA LEU A 134 4.20 -3.84 -8.12
C LEU A 134 3.02 -4.69 -7.64
N GLY A 135 3.12 -5.27 -6.44
CA GLY A 135 2.02 -5.99 -5.78
C GLY A 135 0.82 -5.09 -5.50
N LEU A 136 1.05 -3.87 -5.02
CA LEU A 136 -0.01 -2.87 -4.82
C LEU A 136 -0.70 -2.49 -6.13
N ILE A 137 0.09 -2.29 -7.20
CA ILE A 137 -0.47 -2.02 -8.53
C ILE A 137 -1.30 -3.20 -9.00
N LYS A 138 -0.76 -4.42 -8.90
CA LYS A 138 -1.44 -5.66 -9.28
C LYS A 138 -2.77 -5.85 -8.54
N ALA A 139 -2.81 -5.53 -7.25
CA ALA A 139 -4.02 -5.64 -6.44
C ALA A 139 -5.16 -4.73 -6.94
N GLY A 140 -4.83 -3.58 -7.53
CA GLY A 140 -5.83 -2.64 -8.04
C GLY A 140 -6.18 -2.82 -9.52
N THR A 141 -5.43 -3.60 -10.32
CA THR A 141 -5.66 -3.67 -11.79
C THR A 141 -7.02 -4.21 -12.20
N SER A 142 -7.71 -4.90 -11.30
CA SER A 142 -9.06 -5.45 -11.53
C SER A 142 -10.14 -4.39 -11.76
N ILE A 143 -9.87 -3.12 -11.43
CA ILE A 143 -10.82 -2.03 -11.69
C ILE A 143 -10.70 -1.45 -13.10
N LEU A 144 -9.69 -1.86 -13.87
CA LEU A 144 -9.43 -1.37 -15.21
C LEU A 144 -10.22 -2.17 -16.25
N GLY A 145 -10.40 -1.59 -17.44
CA GLY A 145 -10.87 -2.34 -18.61
C GLY A 145 -9.86 -3.39 -19.04
N SER A 146 -10.35 -4.47 -19.68
CA SER A 146 -9.57 -5.67 -20.03
C SER A 146 -8.28 -5.37 -20.80
N ASP A 147 -8.29 -4.42 -21.73
CA ASP A 147 -7.11 -4.04 -22.51
C ASP A 147 -6.01 -3.42 -21.62
N SER A 148 -6.38 -2.44 -20.80
CA SER A 148 -5.46 -1.78 -19.85
C SER A 148 -4.96 -2.75 -18.79
N GLN A 149 -5.83 -3.64 -18.30
CA GLN A 149 -5.47 -4.68 -17.35
C GLN A 149 -4.45 -5.65 -17.94
N ASN A 150 -4.65 -6.13 -19.17
CA ASN A 150 -3.73 -7.05 -19.84
C ASN A 150 -2.37 -6.42 -20.10
N GLN A 151 -2.35 -5.19 -20.61
CA GLN A 151 -1.11 -4.44 -20.85
C GLN A 151 -0.34 -4.22 -19.54
N LEU A 152 -1.03 -3.76 -18.48
CA LEU A 152 -0.43 -3.50 -17.20
C LEU A 152 0.09 -4.80 -16.54
N ASN A 153 -0.67 -5.89 -16.61
CA ASN A 153 -0.23 -7.19 -16.10
C ASN A 153 1.00 -7.74 -16.83
N GLY A 154 1.09 -7.55 -18.15
CA GLY A 154 2.28 -7.88 -18.93
C GLY A 154 3.51 -7.10 -18.45
N LEU A 155 3.36 -5.78 -18.28
CA LEU A 155 4.44 -4.94 -17.76
C LEU A 155 4.85 -5.31 -16.34
N ILE A 156 3.88 -5.53 -15.44
CA ILE A 156 4.14 -5.94 -14.04
C ILE A 156 4.91 -7.26 -14.02
N SER A 157 4.53 -8.23 -14.84
CA SER A 157 5.18 -9.55 -14.87
C SER A 157 6.63 -9.42 -15.30
N GLU A 158 6.91 -8.62 -16.31
CA GLU A 158 8.28 -8.40 -16.78
C GLU A 158 9.12 -7.57 -15.79
N ALA A 159 8.52 -6.53 -15.21
CA ALA A 159 9.13 -5.72 -14.16
C ALA A 159 9.47 -6.55 -12.91
N THR A 160 8.62 -7.53 -12.56
CA THR A 160 8.87 -8.43 -11.42
C THR A 160 10.07 -9.34 -11.69
N LYS A 161 10.20 -9.85 -12.93
CA LYS A 161 11.38 -10.64 -13.32
C LYS A 161 12.65 -9.81 -13.24
N SER A 162 12.65 -8.60 -13.80
CA SER A 162 13.83 -7.72 -13.78
C SER A 162 14.17 -7.23 -12.37
N ALA A 163 13.15 -7.00 -11.53
CA ALA A 163 13.32 -6.60 -10.12
C ALA A 163 14.15 -7.61 -9.31
N SER A 164 14.04 -8.91 -9.60
CA SER A 164 14.86 -9.95 -8.94
C SER A 164 16.37 -9.78 -9.16
N GLY A 165 16.77 -9.08 -10.23
CA GLY A 165 18.16 -8.75 -10.52
C GLY A 165 18.69 -7.53 -9.76
N LEU A 166 17.82 -6.70 -9.16
CA LEU A 166 18.22 -5.42 -8.54
C LEU A 166 19.09 -5.60 -7.30
N ASP A 167 18.95 -6.72 -6.59
CA ASP A 167 19.78 -7.02 -5.41
C ASP A 167 21.13 -7.64 -5.78
N LYS A 168 21.36 -7.94 -7.06
CA LYS A 168 22.64 -8.44 -7.55
C LYS A 168 23.65 -7.30 -7.55
N LYS A 169 24.89 -7.62 -7.19
CA LYS A 169 26.01 -6.65 -7.16
C LYS A 169 26.62 -6.48 -8.56
N GLY A 170 27.30 -5.36 -8.76
CA GLY A 170 28.11 -5.11 -9.95
C GLY A 170 27.29 -4.88 -11.22
N THR A 171 27.83 -5.30 -12.36
CA THR A 171 27.27 -5.05 -13.70
C THR A 171 25.90 -5.70 -13.91
N VAL A 172 25.65 -6.86 -13.31
CA VAL A 172 24.36 -7.56 -13.39
C VAL A 172 23.25 -6.75 -12.73
N GLY A 173 23.51 -6.18 -11.56
CA GLY A 173 22.56 -5.30 -10.87
C GLY A 173 22.26 -4.03 -11.66
N LYS A 174 23.30 -3.41 -12.23
CA LYS A 174 23.13 -2.21 -13.08
C LYS A 174 22.29 -2.50 -14.32
N LEU A 175 22.55 -3.61 -15.01
CA LEU A 175 21.75 -4.02 -16.17
C LEU A 175 20.28 -4.28 -15.79
N ALA A 176 20.06 -4.94 -14.65
CA ALA A 176 18.72 -5.13 -14.12
C ALA A 176 18.04 -3.78 -13.79
N ALA A 177 18.76 -2.83 -13.18
CA ALA A 177 18.24 -1.50 -12.90
C ALA A 177 17.85 -0.73 -14.17
N ALA A 178 18.67 -0.78 -15.21
CA ALA A 178 18.35 -0.17 -16.50
C ALA A 178 17.11 -0.80 -17.15
N ALA A 179 17.01 -2.13 -17.15
CA ALA A 179 15.86 -2.85 -17.69
C ALA A 179 14.56 -2.56 -16.90
N SER A 180 14.63 -2.65 -15.56
CA SER A 180 13.53 -2.32 -14.67
C SER A 180 13.11 -0.87 -14.83
N SER A 181 14.04 0.08 -14.95
CA SER A 181 13.72 1.50 -15.09
C SER A 181 12.76 1.79 -16.27
N LYS A 182 13.02 1.17 -17.43
CA LYS A 182 12.15 1.31 -18.61
C LYS A 182 10.75 0.76 -18.36
N GLN A 183 10.65 -0.44 -17.78
CA GLN A 183 9.37 -1.12 -17.53
C GLN A 183 8.55 -0.40 -16.46
N LEU A 184 9.22 -0.06 -15.36
CA LEU A 184 8.65 0.68 -14.24
C LEU A 184 8.18 2.07 -14.68
N GLY A 185 8.96 2.78 -15.50
CA GLY A 185 8.53 4.07 -16.07
C GLY A 185 7.27 3.96 -16.93
N SER A 186 7.16 2.91 -17.74
CA SER A 186 5.94 2.63 -18.52
C SER A 186 4.74 2.30 -17.63
N ILE A 187 4.95 1.55 -16.55
CA ILE A 187 3.91 1.26 -15.56
C ILE A 187 3.41 2.54 -14.90
N VAL A 188 4.32 3.39 -14.42
CA VAL A 188 3.97 4.68 -13.79
C VAL A 188 3.16 5.56 -14.74
N LYS A 189 3.59 5.69 -15.99
CA LYS A 189 2.86 6.46 -17.01
C LYS A 189 1.47 5.90 -17.28
N LEU A 190 1.36 4.57 -17.44
CA LEU A 190 0.08 3.93 -17.70
C LEU A 190 -0.88 4.11 -16.53
N VAL A 191 -0.44 3.84 -15.30
CA VAL A 191 -1.24 4.04 -14.08
C VAL A 191 -1.66 5.51 -13.94
N GLY A 192 -0.74 6.45 -14.18
CA GLY A 192 -1.05 7.87 -14.16
C GLY A 192 -2.03 8.30 -15.25
N SER A 193 -2.07 7.61 -16.39
CA SER A 193 -2.99 7.92 -17.50
C SER A 193 -4.39 7.34 -17.33
N VAL A 194 -4.51 6.16 -16.70
CA VAL A 194 -5.79 5.45 -16.58
C VAL A 194 -6.59 5.79 -15.32
N LEU A 195 -6.02 6.58 -14.39
CA LEU A 195 -6.62 6.96 -13.09
C LEU A 195 -6.71 8.47 -12.85
#